data_AF-A0A8B8GAP4-F1
#
_entry.id   AF-A0A8B8GAP4-F1
#
_cell.length_a   1.000
_cell.length_b   1.000
_cell.length_c   1.000
_cell.angle_alpha   90.00
_cell.angle_beta   90.00
_cell.angle_gamma   90.00
#
_symmetry.space_group_name_H-M   'P 1'
#
loop_
_entity.id
_entity.type
_entity.pdbx_description
1 polymer ?
#
loop_
_entity_poly.entity_id
_entity_poly.type
_entity_poly.pdbx_seq_one_letter_code
_entity_poly.pdbx_strand_id
1 'polypeptide(L)'
;MLEMYNVPITVTTAASRSFFDRLCDPFFSAFRVLGMCPYTRNRNGVFRKKIVSASAVYTLLTGVVCGYLTVRVIKARFQLPPPVPMSDFNCLLMGFSYITFFSPSLVVPILMWFETSKLQAYLHEWQVFQENYNRVIGRSDEAVTLVERRVNGIFRSILALLSIVGVTFAWTSALNDVPALVCAMKSISTVALITGFWSVGTKAIAIINENYRKKLQMETGALHAHQIEDYRLLWIRTSGLVRESGDHMPATMTFCVLYTAAAVTLSVYVLAVWGVTLVALARYEELALVGAVLVGNAASLYVYCDCGHSRSGNCVDNVVFLILKMKSSMTWQKSNYIQITLFLNAVNQYPPKVNVLGFYEINRGLFGSILSLLVTYLIVLVQLNSSFAPAPSSNGFNNNNTLT
;
A
#
# COMPACT_ATOMS: atom_id res chain seq x y z
N MET A 1 -26.90 -13.08 27.51
CA MET A 1 -26.89 -14.56 27.60
C MET A 1 -25.89 -15.10 26.57
N LEU A 2 -24.62 -14.73 26.74
CA LEU A 2 -23.48 -15.10 25.89
C LEU A 2 -22.33 -15.36 26.85
N GLU A 3 -22.35 -16.54 27.44
CA GLU A 3 -21.23 -17.12 28.18
C GLU A 3 -20.85 -18.42 27.48
N MET A 4 -19.57 -18.75 27.56
CA MET A 4 -18.90 -19.97 27.13
C MET A 4 -18.43 -20.02 25.66
N TYR A 5 -17.18 -19.61 25.46
CA TYR A 5 -16.09 -20.59 25.30
C TYR A 5 -14.74 -19.93 25.66
N ASN A 6 -14.45 -19.85 26.96
CA ASN A 6 -13.10 -19.61 27.46
C ASN A 6 -12.34 -20.93 27.34
N VAL A 7 -11.66 -21.13 26.21
CA VAL A 7 -10.64 -22.19 26.09
C VAL A 7 -9.41 -21.70 26.87
N PRO A 8 -8.86 -22.48 27.82
CA PRO A 8 -7.67 -22.08 28.54
C PRO A 8 -6.50 -21.93 27.57
N ILE A 9 -5.93 -20.73 27.51
CA ILE A 9 -4.70 -20.44 26.76
C ILE A 9 -3.55 -21.11 27.52
N THR A 10 -3.26 -22.37 27.20
CA THR A 10 -2.00 -23.01 27.58
C THR A 10 -0.89 -22.36 26.78
N VAL A 11 -0.20 -21.41 27.42
CA VAL A 11 1.07 -20.87 26.95
C VAL A 11 2.12 -21.97 27.05
N THR A 12 2.42 -22.65 25.95
CA THR A 12 3.54 -23.59 25.89
C THR A 12 4.40 -23.39 24.65
N THR A 13 5.69 -23.21 24.95
CA THR A 13 6.89 -23.40 24.10
C THR A 13 7.15 -22.36 23.01
N ALA A 14 8.44 -22.06 22.80
CA ALA A 14 8.97 -20.95 22.01
C ALA A 14 8.20 -20.71 20.70
N ALA A 15 7.56 -19.55 20.58
CA ALA A 15 6.75 -19.17 19.43
C ALA A 15 7.57 -19.33 18.13
N SER A 16 7.26 -20.37 17.36
CA SER A 16 7.80 -20.50 16.01
C SER A 16 7.29 -19.31 15.21
N ARG A 17 8.19 -18.59 14.51
CA ARG A 17 7.80 -17.41 13.72
C ARG A 17 6.66 -17.76 12.79
N SER A 18 5.64 -16.91 12.72
CA SER A 18 4.64 -17.05 11.68
C SER A 18 5.33 -16.88 10.31
N PHE A 19 4.85 -17.63 9.32
CA PHE A 19 5.19 -17.46 7.93
C PHE A 19 4.97 -16.01 7.48
N PHE A 20 3.86 -15.38 7.90
CA PHE A 20 3.63 -13.96 7.61
C PHE A 20 4.72 -13.05 8.21
N ASP A 21 5.14 -13.31 9.46
CA ASP A 21 6.25 -12.60 10.09
C ASP A 21 7.58 -12.81 9.33
N ARG A 22 7.87 -14.03 8.85
CA ARG A 22 9.03 -14.32 7.99
C ARG A 22 8.98 -13.60 6.64
N LEU A 23 7.80 -13.48 6.02
CA LEU A 23 7.62 -12.76 4.77
C LEU A 23 7.82 -11.24 4.93
N CYS A 24 7.37 -10.70 6.06
CA CYS A 24 7.43 -9.26 6.32
C CYS A 24 8.75 -8.82 7.00
N ASP A 25 9.58 -9.74 7.49
CA ASP A 25 10.90 -9.48 8.08
C ASP A 25 11.75 -8.44 7.30
N PRO A 26 11.92 -8.50 5.96
CA PRO A 26 12.70 -7.48 5.23
C PRO A 26 12.05 -6.09 5.26
N PHE A 27 10.72 -6.01 5.23
CA PHE A 27 9.99 -4.75 5.33
C PHE A 27 10.09 -4.15 6.73
N PHE A 28 9.99 -4.97 7.77
CA PHE A 28 10.20 -4.51 9.14
C PHE A 28 11.61 -3.97 9.34
N SER A 29 12.62 -4.70 8.85
CA SER A 29 14.01 -4.22 8.88
C SER A 29 14.16 -2.85 8.19
N ALA A 30 13.56 -2.68 7.00
CA ALA A 30 13.56 -1.41 6.29
C ALA A 30 12.83 -0.28 7.05
N PHE A 31 11.66 -0.56 7.63
CA PHE A 31 10.94 0.41 8.47
C PHE A 31 11.74 0.82 9.71
N ARG A 32 12.57 -0.07 10.25
CA ARG A 32 13.48 0.25 11.36
C ARG A 32 14.60 1.16 10.91
N VAL A 33 15.27 0.83 9.80
CA VAL A 33 16.36 1.64 9.24
C VAL A 33 15.89 3.05 8.89
N LEU A 34 14.67 3.19 8.37
CA LEU A 34 14.09 4.49 8.03
C LEU A 34 13.49 5.25 9.24
N GLY A 35 13.52 4.65 10.44
CA GLY A 35 12.97 5.25 11.65
C GLY A 35 11.47 5.52 11.55
N MET A 36 10.69 4.61 10.93
CA MET A 36 9.24 4.76 10.74
C MET A 36 8.42 4.08 11.82
N CYS A 37 8.93 2.99 12.39
CA CYS A 37 8.15 2.17 13.32
C CYS A 37 8.99 1.82 14.57
N PRO A 38 8.56 2.22 15.79
CA PRO A 38 9.24 1.89 17.03
C PRO A 38 8.86 0.47 17.48
N TYR A 39 9.29 -0.54 16.74
CA TYR A 39 9.07 -1.92 17.17
C TYR A 39 10.26 -2.46 17.96
N THR A 40 9.99 -3.26 18.99
CA THR A 40 10.99 -4.14 19.62
C THR A 40 10.55 -5.58 19.51
N ARG A 41 11.43 -6.41 18.96
CA ARG A 41 11.25 -7.86 18.94
C ARG A 41 11.88 -8.43 20.20
N ASN A 42 11.10 -9.12 21.02
CA ASN A 42 11.66 -9.86 22.16
C ASN A 42 12.43 -11.10 21.67
N ARG A 43 13.29 -11.68 22.53
CA ARG A 43 14.07 -12.90 22.25
C ARG A 43 13.20 -14.10 21.81
N ASN A 44 11.91 -14.05 22.11
CA ASN A 44 10.89 -15.06 21.78
C ASN A 44 10.08 -14.72 20.50
N GLY A 45 10.50 -13.74 19.70
CA GLY A 45 9.82 -13.38 18.44
C GLY A 45 8.56 -12.52 18.58
N VAL A 46 8.05 -12.30 19.79
CA VAL A 46 6.84 -11.49 20.05
C VAL A 46 7.15 -10.00 19.93
N PHE A 47 6.34 -9.29 19.13
CA PHE A 47 6.35 -7.84 19.01
C PHE A 47 5.82 -7.20 20.29
N ARG A 48 6.57 -6.26 20.88
CA ARG A 48 6.04 -5.38 21.93
C ARG A 48 6.43 -3.95 21.62
N LYS A 49 5.46 -3.04 21.68
CA LYS A 49 5.72 -1.60 21.78
C LYS A 49 6.13 -1.29 23.23
N LYS A 50 7.42 -1.06 23.48
CA LYS A 50 7.88 -0.38 24.70
C LYS A 50 8.05 1.10 24.36
N ILE A 51 7.28 1.95 25.02
CA ILE A 51 7.31 3.41 24.84
C ILE A 51 8.71 3.98 25.13
N VAL A 52 9.46 3.35 26.05
CA VAL A 52 10.86 3.66 26.36
C VAL A 52 11.75 2.48 25.94
N SER A 53 12.05 2.43 24.65
CA SER A 53 12.96 1.47 24.03
C SER A 53 14.02 2.24 23.24
N ALA A 54 15.24 1.73 23.13
CA ALA A 54 16.27 2.29 22.24
C ALA A 54 15.78 2.44 20.78
N SER A 55 14.91 1.55 20.30
CA SER A 55 14.28 1.70 18.98
C SER A 55 13.21 2.79 18.93
N ALA A 56 12.48 3.01 20.03
CA ALA A 56 11.49 4.08 20.12
C ALA A 56 12.17 5.46 20.12
N VAL A 57 13.27 5.59 20.88
CA VAL A 57 14.10 6.81 20.90
C VAL A 57 14.73 7.07 19.52
N TYR A 58 15.26 6.04 18.86
CA TYR A 58 15.80 6.16 17.50
C TYR A 58 14.76 6.63 16.48
N THR A 59 13.56 6.03 16.48
CA THR A 59 12.46 6.41 15.60
C THR A 59 11.99 7.84 15.88
N LEU A 60 11.91 8.25 17.16
CA LEU A 60 11.56 9.62 17.54
C LEU A 60 12.62 10.62 17.02
N LEU A 61 13.90 10.37 17.28
CA LEU A 61 14.99 11.23 16.83
C LEU A 61 15.06 11.33 15.30
N THR A 62 14.96 10.20 14.61
CA THR A 62 14.96 10.17 13.14
C THR A 62 13.72 10.84 12.57
N GLY A 63 12.57 10.71 13.22
CA GLY A 63 11.33 11.41 12.87
C GLY A 63 11.48 12.93 13.00
N VAL A 64 11.98 13.42 14.13
CA VAL A 64 12.19 14.85 14.40
C VAL A 64 13.22 15.45 13.45
N VAL A 65 14.38 14.80 13.28
CA VAL A 65 15.44 15.27 12.39
C VAL A 65 14.95 15.32 10.94
N CYS A 66 14.36 14.24 10.43
CA CYS A 66 13.85 14.23 9.06
C CYS A 66 12.67 15.19 8.86
N GLY A 67 11.82 15.37 9.87
CA GLY A 67 10.72 16.33 9.83
C GLY A 67 11.24 17.77 9.74
N TYR A 68 12.22 18.13 10.57
CA TYR A 68 12.87 19.43 10.51
C TYR A 68 13.56 19.67 9.16
N LEU A 69 14.33 18.69 8.67
CA LEU A 69 14.98 18.78 7.35
C LEU A 69 13.95 18.95 6.22
N THR A 70 12.83 18.23 6.28
CA THR A 70 11.75 18.32 5.29
C THR A 70 11.17 19.74 5.24
N VAL A 71 10.83 20.32 6.39
CA VAL A 71 10.31 21.70 6.45
C VAL A 71 11.34 22.70 5.94
N ARG A 72 12.61 22.52 6.29
CA ARG A 72 13.71 23.39 5.84
C ARG A 72 13.88 23.33 4.31
N VAL A 73 13.84 22.13 3.73
CA VAL A 73 13.94 21.92 2.28
C VAL A 73 12.75 22.53 1.56
N ILE A 74 11.52 22.30 2.04
CA ILE A 74 10.33 22.93 1.46
C ILE A 74 10.47 24.45 1.47
N LYS A 75 10.83 25.04 2.61
CA LYS A 75 11.01 26.50 2.72
C LYS A 75 12.09 27.02 1.77
N ALA A 76 13.24 26.34 1.67
CA ALA A 76 14.30 26.71 0.74
C ALA A 76 13.83 26.66 -0.72
N ARG A 77 13.02 25.66 -1.08
CA ARG A 77 12.47 25.51 -2.44
C ARG A 77 11.42 26.55 -2.79
N PHE A 78 10.65 27.05 -1.81
CA PHE A 78 9.75 28.20 -2.00
C PHE A 78 10.48 29.54 -2.19
N GLN A 79 11.71 29.66 -1.67
CA GLN A 79 12.49 30.91 -1.75
C GLN A 79 13.36 30.98 -3.02
N LEU A 80 13.59 29.86 -3.69
CA LEU A 80 14.32 29.81 -4.95
C LEU A 80 13.44 30.38 -6.09
N PRO A 81 13.98 31.26 -6.95
CA PRO A 81 13.26 31.72 -8.12
C PRO A 81 12.95 30.51 -9.03
N PRO A 82 11.77 30.50 -9.70
CA PRO A 82 11.41 29.39 -10.55
C PRO A 82 12.45 29.23 -11.68
N PRO A 83 12.78 27.99 -12.07
CA PRO A 83 13.81 27.71 -13.07
C PRO A 83 13.49 28.23 -14.48
N VAL A 84 12.25 28.62 -14.71
CA VAL A 84 11.72 29.12 -15.98
C VAL A 84 10.73 30.24 -15.64
N PRO A 85 10.56 31.27 -16.50
CA PRO A 85 9.51 32.27 -16.31
C PRO A 85 8.14 31.58 -16.26
N MET A 86 7.42 31.72 -15.16
CA MET A 86 6.10 31.10 -14.96
C MET A 86 5.08 32.15 -14.53
N SER A 87 3.80 31.91 -14.81
CA SER A 87 2.72 32.65 -14.15
C SER A 87 2.71 32.36 -12.64
N ASP A 88 2.17 33.30 -11.86
CA ASP A 88 2.06 33.17 -10.40
C ASP A 88 1.32 31.88 -9.99
N PHE A 89 0.32 31.48 -10.78
CA PHE A 89 -0.41 30.23 -10.61
C PHE A 89 0.50 28.99 -10.69
N ASN A 90 1.39 28.95 -11.69
CA ASN A 90 2.33 27.84 -11.86
C ASN A 90 3.38 27.79 -10.74
N CYS A 91 3.84 28.96 -10.26
CA CYS A 91 4.75 29.05 -9.13
C CYS A 91 4.13 28.45 -7.86
N LEU A 92 2.87 28.79 -7.58
CA LEU A 92 2.12 28.24 -6.45
C LEU A 92 1.92 26.73 -6.56
N LEU A 93 1.58 26.24 -7.76
CA LEU A 93 1.36 24.81 -8.01
C LEU A 93 2.65 23.98 -7.93
N MET A 94 3.78 24.55 -8.35
CA MET A 94 5.11 23.96 -8.15
C MET A 94 5.44 23.84 -6.65
N GLY A 95 5.14 24.88 -5.86
CA GLY A 95 5.26 24.84 -4.41
C GLY A 95 4.42 23.73 -3.77
N PHE A 96 3.17 23.58 -4.20
CA PHE A 96 2.29 22.50 -3.74
C PHE A 96 2.81 21.11 -4.14
N SER A 97 3.46 20.99 -5.29
CA SER A 97 4.11 19.76 -5.75
C SER A 97 5.29 19.36 -4.86
N TYR A 98 6.11 20.33 -4.41
CA TYR A 98 7.18 20.05 -3.45
C TYR A 98 6.64 19.61 -2.09
N ILE A 99 5.60 20.30 -1.57
CA ILE A 99 4.94 19.90 -0.31
C ILE A 99 4.43 18.46 -0.43
N THR A 100 3.72 18.16 -1.52
CA THR A 100 3.18 16.83 -1.79
C THR A 100 4.33 15.82 -1.77
N PHE A 101 5.36 16.02 -2.60
CA PHE A 101 6.49 15.10 -2.75
C PHE A 101 7.24 14.77 -1.46
N PHE A 102 7.46 15.75 -0.57
CA PHE A 102 8.17 15.51 0.70
C PHE A 102 7.27 15.11 1.87
N SER A 103 5.94 15.27 1.75
CA SER A 103 4.99 15.00 2.84
C SER A 103 5.07 13.58 3.43
N PRO A 104 5.32 12.48 2.67
CA PRO A 104 5.43 11.15 3.26
C PRO A 104 6.55 11.02 4.29
N SER A 105 7.67 11.73 4.10
CA SER A 105 8.81 11.72 5.04
C SER A 105 8.47 12.27 6.42
N LEU A 106 7.44 13.13 6.51
CA LEU A 106 6.98 13.76 7.74
C LEU A 106 5.77 13.04 8.34
N VAL A 107 4.73 12.82 7.53
CA VAL A 107 3.41 12.39 8.01
C VAL A 107 3.41 10.89 8.37
N VAL A 108 4.02 10.05 7.53
CA VAL A 108 3.95 8.59 7.71
C VAL A 108 4.61 8.12 9.01
N PRO A 109 5.81 8.57 9.41
CA PRO A 109 6.38 8.17 10.70
C PRO A 109 5.49 8.52 11.89
N ILE A 110 4.76 9.65 11.83
CA ILE A 110 3.83 10.07 12.87
C ILE A 110 2.63 9.12 12.92
N LEU A 111 2.01 8.84 11.77
CA LEU A 111 0.87 7.92 11.69
C LEU A 111 1.25 6.52 12.16
N MET A 112 2.36 5.98 11.65
CA MET A 112 2.89 4.66 12.00
C MET A 112 3.19 4.54 13.49
N TRP A 113 3.67 5.61 14.15
CA TRP A 113 3.90 5.61 15.59
C TRP A 113 2.63 5.29 16.39
N PHE A 114 1.49 5.84 15.98
CA PHE A 114 0.19 5.57 16.61
C PHE A 114 -0.36 4.20 16.21
N GLU A 115 -0.16 3.79 14.96
CA GLU A 115 -0.71 2.53 14.42
C GLU A 115 0.14 1.28 14.77
N THR A 116 1.35 1.47 15.32
CA THR A 116 2.24 0.35 15.70
C THR A 116 1.58 -0.67 16.64
N SER A 117 0.72 -0.22 17.56
CA SER A 117 -0.01 -1.13 18.47
C SER A 117 -1.04 -1.98 17.72
N LYS A 118 -1.70 -1.43 16.71
CA LYS A 118 -2.66 -2.15 15.87
C LYS A 118 -1.94 -3.16 14.97
N LEU A 119 -0.80 -2.79 14.40
CA LEU A 119 0.06 -3.70 13.65
C LEU A 119 0.53 -4.88 14.51
N GLN A 120 0.85 -4.64 15.79
CA GLN A 120 1.23 -5.72 16.70
C GLN A 120 0.07 -6.71 16.93
N ALA A 121 -1.16 -6.21 17.10
CA ALA A 121 -2.34 -7.07 17.24
C ALA A 121 -2.55 -7.94 15.99
N TYR A 122 -2.41 -7.35 14.81
CA TYR A 122 -2.51 -8.07 13.54
C TYR A 122 -1.51 -9.22 13.42
N LEU A 123 -0.26 -8.98 13.78
CA LEU A 123 0.79 -9.99 13.69
C LEU A 123 0.54 -11.15 14.66
N HIS A 124 -0.11 -10.87 15.78
CA HIS A 124 -0.55 -11.90 16.72
C HIS A 124 -1.73 -12.71 16.16
N GLU A 125 -2.74 -12.06 15.57
CA GLU A 125 -3.86 -12.74 14.89
C GLU A 125 -3.35 -13.64 13.75
N TRP A 126 -2.36 -13.19 12.99
CA TRP A 126 -1.67 -14.01 11.98
C TRP A 126 -1.01 -15.25 12.56
N GLN A 127 -0.40 -15.16 13.74
CA GLN A 127 0.22 -16.31 14.42
C GLN A 127 -0.84 -17.34 14.82
N VAL A 128 -1.92 -16.89 15.47
CA VAL A 128 -3.04 -17.75 15.87
C VAL A 128 -3.70 -18.37 14.64
N PHE A 129 -3.91 -17.58 13.57
CA PHE A 129 -4.46 -18.07 12.31
C PHE A 129 -3.60 -19.19 11.72
N GLN A 130 -2.28 -19.00 11.67
CA GLN A 130 -1.36 -19.98 11.09
C GLN A 130 -1.35 -21.33 11.81
N GLU A 131 -1.46 -21.34 13.14
CA GLU A 131 -1.55 -22.59 13.90
C GLU A 131 -2.80 -23.39 13.49
N ASN A 132 -3.93 -22.71 13.33
CA ASN A 132 -5.19 -23.32 12.91
C ASN A 132 -5.17 -23.73 11.43
N TYR A 133 -4.56 -22.91 10.57
CA TYR A 133 -4.34 -23.24 9.16
C TYR A 133 -3.50 -24.51 9.02
N ASN A 134 -2.39 -24.61 9.74
CA ASN A 134 -1.52 -25.79 9.71
C ASN A 134 -2.21 -27.05 10.24
N ARG A 135 -3.14 -26.91 11.20
CA ARG A 135 -3.94 -28.03 11.71
C ARG A 135 -4.89 -28.59 10.67
N VAL A 136 -5.58 -27.72 9.92
CA VAL A 136 -6.63 -28.13 8.96
C VAL A 136 -6.05 -28.46 7.59
N ILE A 137 -5.15 -27.62 7.06
CA ILE A 137 -4.60 -27.77 5.70
C ILE A 137 -3.29 -28.57 5.69
N GLY A 138 -2.54 -28.60 6.79
CA GLY A 138 -1.19 -29.17 6.84
C GLY A 138 -0.13 -28.15 6.41
N ARG A 139 1.14 -28.44 6.71
CA ARG A 139 2.26 -27.57 6.29
C ARG A 139 2.54 -27.76 4.80
N SER A 140 2.39 -26.71 4.01
CA SER A 140 2.84 -26.67 2.61
C SER A 140 4.15 -25.87 2.49
N ASP A 141 5.27 -26.51 2.86
CA ASP A 141 6.60 -25.87 2.80
C ASP A 141 6.96 -25.38 1.38
N GLU A 142 6.46 -26.04 0.34
CA GLU A 142 6.65 -25.60 -1.06
C GLU A 142 5.90 -24.30 -1.39
N ALA A 143 4.67 -24.12 -0.88
CA ALA A 143 3.92 -22.89 -1.11
C ALA A 143 4.57 -21.73 -0.34
N VAL A 144 5.04 -21.99 0.87
CA VAL A 144 5.73 -21.02 1.72
C VAL A 144 7.02 -20.52 1.06
N THR A 145 7.87 -21.42 0.58
CA THR A 145 9.15 -21.09 -0.07
C THR A 145 8.96 -20.35 -1.40
N LEU A 146 7.93 -20.68 -2.17
CA LEU A 146 7.60 -19.95 -3.40
C LEU A 146 7.22 -18.48 -3.10
N VAL A 147 6.48 -18.25 -2.02
CA VAL A 147 6.10 -16.90 -1.61
C VAL A 147 7.29 -16.13 -1.09
N GLU A 148 8.12 -16.73 -0.24
CA GLU A 148 9.36 -16.12 0.22
C GLU A 148 10.23 -15.68 -0.96
N ARG A 149 10.37 -16.53 -1.99
CA ARG A 149 11.11 -16.19 -3.21
C ARG A 149 10.47 -15.02 -3.97
N ARG A 150 9.15 -14.99 -4.12
CA ARG A 150 8.43 -13.91 -4.81
C ARG A 150 8.47 -12.59 -4.02
N VAL A 151 8.34 -12.65 -2.69
CA VAL A 151 8.40 -11.49 -1.79
C VAL A 151 9.82 -10.91 -1.77
N ASN A 152 10.85 -11.77 -1.70
CA ASN A 152 12.24 -11.34 -1.83
C ASN A 152 12.52 -10.73 -3.22
N GLY A 153 11.90 -11.25 -4.28
CA GLY A 153 11.95 -10.63 -5.61
C GLY A 153 11.35 -9.23 -5.65
N ILE A 154 10.17 -9.03 -5.05
CA ILE A 154 9.51 -7.71 -4.94
C ILE A 154 10.37 -6.75 -4.14
N PHE A 155 10.88 -7.17 -2.98
CA PHE A 155 11.75 -6.35 -2.14
C PHE A 155 13.04 -5.94 -2.87
N ARG A 156 13.68 -6.88 -3.57
CA ARG A 156 14.86 -6.59 -4.41
C ARG A 156 14.53 -5.64 -5.56
N SER A 157 13.36 -5.78 -6.18
CA SER A 157 12.91 -4.86 -7.24
C SER A 157 12.68 -3.45 -6.70
N ILE A 158 12.05 -3.31 -5.53
CA ILE A 158 11.90 -2.02 -4.85
C ILE A 158 13.27 -1.41 -4.56
N LEU A 159 14.21 -2.18 -4.00
CA LEU A 159 15.54 -1.70 -3.67
C LEU A 159 16.33 -1.28 -4.93
N ALA A 160 16.22 -2.03 -6.02
CA ALA A 160 16.84 -1.68 -7.30
C ALA A 160 16.26 -0.38 -7.88
N LEU A 161 14.94 -0.22 -7.86
CA LEU A 161 14.28 1.03 -8.30
C LEU A 161 14.69 2.22 -7.44
N LEU A 162 14.73 2.05 -6.11
CA LEU A 162 15.21 3.09 -5.19
C LEU A 162 16.67 3.45 -5.46
N SER A 163 17.52 2.47 -5.77
CA SER A 163 18.91 2.71 -6.14
C SER A 163 19.02 3.52 -7.44
N ILE A 164 18.24 3.18 -8.46
CA ILE A 164 18.24 3.89 -9.75
C ILE A 164 17.79 5.35 -9.55
N VAL A 165 16.68 5.55 -8.84
CA VAL A 165 16.14 6.89 -8.56
C VAL A 165 17.08 7.70 -7.66
N GLY A 166 17.75 7.06 -6.71
CA GLY A 166 18.75 7.72 -5.86
C GLY A 166 19.97 8.18 -6.64
N VAL A 167 20.45 7.36 -7.58
CA VAL A 167 21.57 7.72 -8.45
C VAL A 167 21.18 8.86 -9.39
N THR A 168 19.99 8.82 -10.02
CA THR A 168 19.55 9.91 -10.90
C THR A 168 19.32 11.22 -10.13
N PHE A 169 18.76 11.16 -8.91
CA PHE A 169 18.61 12.34 -8.07
C PHE A 169 19.96 12.90 -7.59
N ALA A 170 20.90 12.05 -7.21
CA ALA A 170 22.24 12.48 -6.80
C ALA A 170 23.01 13.13 -7.95
N TRP A 171 22.84 12.61 -9.17
CA TRP A 171 23.44 13.16 -10.39
C TRP A 171 22.85 14.54 -10.75
N THR A 172 21.53 14.65 -10.78
CA THR A 172 20.80 15.88 -11.15
C THR A 172 20.92 17.01 -10.13
N SER A 173 21.00 16.68 -8.84
CA SER A 173 21.15 17.68 -7.76
C SER A 173 22.60 18.12 -7.52
N ALA A 174 23.56 17.56 -8.27
CA ALA A 174 24.98 17.87 -8.22
C ALA A 174 25.52 18.04 -6.79
N LEU A 175 25.36 17.06 -5.89
CA LEU A 175 25.90 17.01 -4.50
C LEU A 175 25.67 18.24 -3.58
N ASN A 176 25.06 19.33 -4.05
CA ASN A 176 25.06 20.63 -3.37
C ASN A 176 23.92 20.77 -2.35
N ASP A 177 22.86 19.96 -2.45
CA ASP A 177 21.71 19.96 -1.53
C ASP A 177 21.45 18.57 -0.92
N VAL A 178 22.43 18.08 -0.17
CA VAL A 178 22.38 16.81 0.58
C VAL A 178 21.08 16.65 1.41
N PRO A 179 20.58 17.69 2.11
CA PRO A 179 19.33 17.59 2.85
C PRO A 179 18.10 17.26 1.99
N ALA A 180 18.00 17.85 0.79
CA ALA A 180 16.90 17.54 -0.13
C ALA A 180 16.99 16.12 -0.66
N LEU A 181 18.19 15.62 -0.98
CA LEU A 181 18.42 14.24 -1.40
C LEU A 181 17.97 13.26 -0.31
N VAL A 182 18.36 13.49 0.96
CA VAL A 182 17.96 12.62 2.08
C VAL A 182 16.43 12.61 2.26
N CYS A 183 15.78 13.77 2.18
CA CYS A 183 14.32 13.87 2.33
C CYS A 183 13.57 13.21 1.16
N ALA A 184 14.09 13.36 -0.06
CA ALA A 184 13.54 12.73 -1.26
C ALA A 184 13.65 11.21 -1.19
N MET A 185 14.85 10.70 -0.88
CA MET A 185 15.09 9.27 -0.73
C MET A 185 14.23 8.66 0.37
N LYS A 186 14.08 9.35 1.50
CA LYS A 186 13.18 8.91 2.56
C LYS A 186 11.74 8.84 2.06
N SER A 187 11.24 9.87 1.37
CA SER A 187 9.85 9.93 0.92
C SER A 187 9.52 8.80 -0.05
N ILE A 188 10.35 8.64 -1.09
CA ILE A 188 10.15 7.61 -2.12
C ILE A 188 10.26 6.21 -1.49
N SER A 189 11.24 5.99 -0.60
CA SER A 189 11.38 4.71 0.11
C SER A 189 10.17 4.41 0.99
N THR A 190 9.61 5.43 1.65
CA THR A 190 8.41 5.31 2.49
C THR A 190 7.24 4.74 1.71
N VAL A 191 6.91 5.40 0.60
CA VAL A 191 5.75 5.05 -0.23
C VAL A 191 5.96 3.66 -0.84
N ALA A 192 7.15 3.40 -1.40
CA ALA A 192 7.46 2.12 -2.02
C ALA A 192 7.39 0.94 -1.03
N LEU A 193 7.88 1.12 0.21
CA LEU A 193 7.84 0.07 1.23
C LEU A 193 6.43 -0.19 1.76
N ILE A 194 5.59 0.84 1.90
CA ILE A 194 4.18 0.65 2.31
C ILE A 194 3.40 -0.06 1.21
N THR A 195 3.54 0.38 -0.04
CA THR A 195 2.93 -0.29 -1.20
C THR A 195 3.39 -1.74 -1.28
N GLY A 196 4.70 -1.97 -1.09
CA GLY A 196 5.30 -3.31 -1.06
C GLY A 196 4.71 -4.18 0.04
N PHE A 197 4.67 -3.68 1.28
CA PHE A 197 4.09 -4.38 2.43
C PHE A 197 2.63 -4.77 2.18
N TRP A 198 1.82 -3.86 1.63
CA TRP A 198 0.43 -4.14 1.25
C TRP A 198 0.33 -5.24 0.19
N SER A 199 1.20 -5.19 -0.82
CA SER A 199 1.23 -6.20 -1.89
C SER A 199 1.60 -7.60 -1.36
N VAL A 200 2.44 -7.68 -0.33
CA VAL A 200 2.83 -8.95 0.32
C VAL A 200 1.65 -9.53 1.09
N GLY A 201 0.95 -8.71 1.88
CA GLY A 201 -0.25 -9.14 2.61
C GLY A 201 -1.31 -9.75 1.71
N THR A 202 -1.65 -9.02 0.64
CA THR A 202 -2.66 -9.51 -0.32
C THR A 202 -2.21 -10.77 -1.09
N LYS A 203 -0.92 -10.93 -1.37
CA LYS A 203 -0.36 -12.16 -1.97
C LYS A 203 -0.38 -13.35 -1.00
N ALA A 204 -0.06 -13.13 0.27
CA ALA A 204 -0.11 -14.17 1.30
C ALA A 204 -1.54 -14.72 1.43
N ILE A 205 -2.53 -13.83 1.54
CA ILE A 205 -3.97 -14.19 1.55
C ILE A 205 -4.36 -14.96 0.29
N ALA A 206 -3.94 -14.51 -0.90
CA ALA A 206 -4.25 -15.16 -2.16
C ALA A 206 -3.85 -16.65 -2.19
N ILE A 207 -2.68 -16.94 -1.62
CA ILE A 207 -2.07 -18.28 -1.66
C ILE A 207 -2.66 -19.17 -0.59
N ILE A 208 -2.98 -18.62 0.58
CA ILE A 208 -3.78 -19.29 1.61
C ILE A 208 -5.10 -19.74 1.01
N ASN A 209 -5.80 -18.85 0.29
CA ASN A 209 -7.07 -19.15 -0.38
C ASN A 209 -6.92 -20.16 -1.52
N GLU A 210 -5.83 -20.09 -2.30
CA GLU A 210 -5.53 -21.05 -3.37
C GLU A 210 -5.31 -22.47 -2.80
N ASN A 211 -4.51 -22.58 -1.75
CA ASN A 211 -4.24 -23.85 -1.08
C ASN A 211 -5.48 -24.41 -0.40
N TYR A 212 -6.24 -23.53 0.27
CA TYR A 212 -7.56 -23.85 0.82
C TYR A 212 -8.46 -24.46 -0.23
N ARG A 213 -8.55 -23.82 -1.40
CA ARG A 213 -9.35 -24.29 -2.53
C ARG A 213 -8.87 -25.64 -3.05
N LYS A 214 -7.57 -25.80 -3.31
CA LYS A 214 -7.00 -27.05 -3.84
C LYS A 214 -7.29 -28.22 -2.91
N LYS A 215 -7.11 -28.02 -1.60
CA LYS A 215 -7.35 -29.07 -0.62
C LYS A 215 -8.84 -29.43 -0.53
N LEU A 216 -9.69 -28.41 -0.48
CA LEU A 216 -11.14 -28.62 -0.47
C LEU A 216 -11.61 -29.34 -1.76
N GLN A 217 -11.02 -29.04 -2.92
CA GLN A 217 -11.30 -29.73 -4.19
C GLN A 217 -10.93 -31.21 -4.16
N MET A 218 -9.75 -31.54 -3.63
CA MET A 218 -9.26 -32.92 -3.53
C MET A 218 -10.13 -33.75 -2.58
N GLU A 219 -10.67 -33.13 -1.53
CA GLU A 219 -11.42 -33.83 -0.47
C GLU A 219 -12.95 -33.82 -0.69
N THR A 220 -13.47 -33.12 -1.72
CA THR A 220 -14.91 -32.91 -2.02
C THR A 220 -15.79 -34.17 -1.92
N GLY A 221 -15.24 -35.37 -2.18
CA GLY A 221 -15.99 -36.64 -2.17
C GLY A 221 -15.97 -37.43 -0.86
N ALA A 222 -15.09 -37.10 0.10
CA ALA A 222 -14.83 -37.94 1.29
C ALA A 222 -14.96 -37.20 2.63
N LEU A 223 -15.42 -35.94 2.60
CA LEU A 223 -15.49 -35.08 3.79
C LEU A 223 -16.59 -35.49 4.77
N HIS A 224 -16.23 -35.68 6.03
CA HIS A 224 -17.20 -35.85 7.13
C HIS A 224 -17.67 -34.49 7.69
N ALA A 225 -18.83 -34.46 8.34
CA ALA A 225 -19.43 -33.25 8.94
C ALA A 225 -18.45 -32.41 9.79
N HIS A 226 -17.60 -33.07 10.58
CA HIS A 226 -16.60 -32.40 11.42
C HIS A 226 -15.52 -31.66 10.60
N GLN A 227 -15.11 -32.22 9.45
CA GLN A 227 -14.11 -31.59 8.59
C GLN A 227 -14.70 -30.37 7.88
N ILE A 228 -15.97 -30.45 7.47
CA ILE A 228 -16.71 -29.32 6.87
C ILE A 228 -16.79 -28.14 7.86
N GLU A 229 -16.99 -28.44 9.15
CA GLU A 229 -16.98 -27.44 10.20
C GLU A 229 -15.61 -26.78 10.39
N ASP A 230 -14.52 -27.56 10.39
CA ASP A 230 -13.16 -27.01 10.44
C ASP A 230 -12.86 -26.10 9.24
N TYR A 231 -13.26 -26.49 8.03
CA TYR A 231 -13.13 -25.66 6.82
C TYR A 231 -13.95 -24.36 6.94
N ARG A 232 -15.19 -24.42 7.44
CA ARG A 232 -16.02 -23.24 7.70
C ARG A 232 -15.36 -22.29 8.71
N LEU A 233 -14.87 -22.81 9.83
CA LEU A 233 -14.21 -21.99 10.86
C LEU A 233 -12.93 -21.35 10.32
N LEU A 234 -12.17 -22.07 9.50
CA LEU A 234 -10.99 -21.55 8.83
C LEU A 234 -11.35 -20.43 7.83
N TRP A 235 -12.44 -20.59 7.07
CA TRP A 235 -12.96 -19.53 6.19
C TRP A 235 -13.33 -18.27 6.98
N ILE A 236 -14.11 -18.40 8.06
CA ILE A 236 -14.52 -17.26 8.90
C ILE A 236 -13.29 -16.51 9.43
N ARG A 237 -12.27 -17.23 9.91
CA ARG A 237 -11.02 -16.62 10.39
C ARG A 237 -10.21 -15.97 9.28
N THR A 238 -10.19 -16.56 8.09
CA THR A 238 -9.53 -15.97 6.92
C THR A 238 -10.23 -14.67 6.52
N SER A 239 -11.56 -14.66 6.46
CA SER A 239 -12.35 -13.45 6.19
C SER A 239 -12.17 -12.38 7.26
N GLY A 240 -12.09 -12.77 8.54
CA GLY A 240 -11.74 -11.87 9.65
C GLY A 240 -10.39 -11.20 9.43
N LEU A 241 -9.35 -11.99 9.16
CA LEU A 241 -7.99 -11.51 8.93
C LEU A 241 -7.86 -10.59 7.71
N VAL A 242 -8.63 -10.84 6.65
CA VAL A 242 -8.71 -9.97 5.47
C VAL A 242 -9.40 -8.65 5.83
N ARG A 243 -10.49 -8.69 6.59
CA ARG A 243 -11.20 -7.49 7.02
C ARG A 243 -10.33 -6.63 7.93
N GLU A 244 -9.72 -7.26 8.94
CA GLU A 244 -8.85 -6.62 9.91
C GLU A 244 -7.59 -6.03 9.26
N SER A 245 -7.10 -6.62 8.15
CA SER A 245 -5.97 -6.05 7.38
C SER A 245 -6.16 -4.58 6.95
N GLY A 246 -7.41 -4.14 6.70
CA GLY A 246 -7.73 -2.74 6.40
C GLY A 246 -7.80 -1.83 7.63
N ASP A 247 -7.97 -2.40 8.83
CA ASP A 247 -8.17 -1.68 10.08
C ASP A 247 -6.89 -1.53 10.93
N HIS A 248 -5.79 -2.19 10.56
CA HIS A 248 -4.52 -2.09 11.29
C HIS A 248 -3.63 -0.91 10.88
N MET A 249 -3.69 -0.45 9.62
CA MET A 249 -3.00 0.76 9.14
C MET A 249 -3.94 1.72 8.38
N PRO A 250 -5.11 2.05 8.93
CA PRO A 250 -6.11 2.78 8.20
C PRO A 250 -5.66 4.20 7.81
N ALA A 251 -5.10 4.95 8.75
CA ALA A 251 -4.71 6.33 8.52
C ALA A 251 -3.52 6.39 7.56
N THR A 252 -2.55 5.48 7.71
CA THR A 252 -1.42 5.40 6.78
C THR A 252 -1.88 5.02 5.37
N MET A 253 -2.79 4.07 5.24
CA MET A 253 -3.33 3.65 3.94
C MET A 253 -4.12 4.78 3.27
N THR A 254 -5.00 5.47 4.00
CA THR A 254 -5.74 6.64 3.49
C THR A 254 -4.79 7.74 3.03
N PHE A 255 -3.79 8.08 3.85
CA PHE A 255 -2.79 9.07 3.47
C PHE A 255 -2.03 8.65 2.20
N CYS A 256 -1.56 7.41 2.11
CA CYS A 256 -0.82 6.92 0.95
C CYS A 256 -1.66 6.92 -0.33
N VAL A 257 -2.94 6.55 -0.26
CA VAL A 257 -3.84 6.59 -1.42
C VAL A 257 -4.08 8.04 -1.87
N LEU A 258 -4.38 8.96 -0.95
CA LEU A 258 -4.59 10.37 -1.28
C LEU A 258 -3.31 11.04 -1.80
N TYR A 259 -2.16 10.73 -1.20
CA TYR A 259 -0.85 11.21 -1.64
C TYR A 259 -0.53 10.71 -3.05
N THR A 260 -0.66 9.41 -3.32
CA THR A 260 -0.34 8.84 -4.65
C THR A 260 -1.29 9.38 -5.72
N ALA A 261 -2.56 9.57 -5.39
CA ALA A 261 -3.55 10.26 -6.22
C ALA A 261 -3.09 11.70 -6.55
N ALA A 262 -2.83 12.54 -5.55
CA ALA A 262 -2.37 13.92 -5.75
C ALA A 262 -1.06 13.99 -6.55
N ALA A 263 -0.09 13.13 -6.23
CA ALA A 263 1.20 13.05 -6.92
C ALA A 263 1.03 12.69 -8.40
N VAL A 264 0.11 11.78 -8.74
CA VAL A 264 -0.21 11.46 -10.14
C VAL A 264 -0.81 12.67 -10.86
N THR A 265 -1.83 13.33 -10.29
CA THR A 265 -2.43 14.53 -10.92
C THR A 265 -1.41 15.63 -11.17
N LEU A 266 -0.57 15.93 -10.18
CA LEU A 266 0.46 16.97 -10.31
C LEU A 266 1.53 16.57 -11.33
N SER A 267 1.95 15.30 -11.36
CA SER A 267 2.95 14.83 -12.33
C SER A 267 2.41 14.89 -13.77
N VAL A 268 1.15 14.50 -13.99
CA VAL A 268 0.51 14.62 -15.31
C VAL A 268 0.37 16.08 -15.72
N TYR A 269 -0.02 16.96 -14.79
CA TYR A 269 -0.10 18.39 -15.05
C TYR A 269 1.26 18.98 -15.47
N VAL A 270 2.32 18.67 -14.72
CA VAL A 270 3.69 19.12 -15.04
C VAL A 270 4.08 18.62 -16.43
N LEU A 271 3.87 17.35 -16.76
CA LEU A 271 4.17 16.85 -18.11
C LEU A 271 3.33 17.52 -19.20
N ALA A 272 2.06 17.82 -18.94
CA ALA A 272 1.17 18.43 -19.91
C ALA A 272 1.54 19.89 -20.23
N VAL A 273 1.88 20.68 -19.20
CA VAL A 273 2.19 22.12 -19.36
C VAL A 273 3.68 22.33 -19.68
N TRP A 274 4.56 21.55 -19.07
CA TRP A 274 6.02 21.75 -19.11
C TRP A 274 6.75 20.76 -19.98
N GLY A 275 6.12 19.65 -20.38
CA GLY A 275 6.80 18.59 -21.14
C GLY A 275 7.42 19.11 -22.44
N VAL A 276 6.71 19.95 -23.18
CA VAL A 276 7.20 20.56 -24.43
C VAL A 276 8.35 21.53 -24.15
N THR A 277 8.23 22.37 -23.12
CA THR A 277 9.28 23.32 -22.73
C THR A 277 10.55 22.62 -22.26
N LEU A 278 10.43 21.53 -21.49
CA LEU A 278 11.56 20.73 -21.04
C LEU A 278 12.29 20.05 -22.22
N VAL A 279 11.56 19.57 -23.22
CA VAL A 279 12.13 19.02 -24.45
C VAL A 279 12.82 20.12 -25.27
N ALA A 280 12.18 21.30 -25.41
CA ALA A 280 12.75 22.42 -26.14
C ALA A 280 14.04 22.96 -25.50
N LEU A 281 14.13 22.91 -24.16
CA LEU A 281 15.33 23.29 -23.40
C LEU A 281 16.36 22.15 -23.29
N ALA A 282 16.16 21.02 -23.97
CA ALA A 282 17.01 19.82 -23.90
C ALA A 282 17.23 19.28 -22.46
N ARG A 283 16.27 19.49 -21.55
CA ARG A 283 16.33 19.06 -20.13
C ARG A 283 15.70 17.68 -19.94
N TYR A 284 16.24 16.69 -20.65
CA TYR A 284 15.72 15.31 -20.63
C TYR A 284 15.78 14.65 -19.26
N GLU A 285 16.71 15.06 -18.39
CA GLU A 285 16.87 14.50 -17.04
C GLU A 285 15.68 14.81 -16.13
N GLU A 286 15.19 16.05 -16.13
CA GLU A 286 14.01 16.44 -15.34
C GLU A 286 12.74 15.78 -15.87
N LEU A 287 12.62 15.68 -17.20
CA LEU A 287 11.52 14.98 -17.85
C LEU A 287 11.48 13.49 -17.45
N ALA A 288 12.66 12.83 -17.44
CA ALA A 288 12.78 11.43 -17.02
C ALA A 288 12.44 11.26 -15.54
N LEU A 289 12.83 12.19 -14.66
CA LEU A 289 12.52 12.15 -13.24
C LEU A 289 11.01 12.28 -12.99
N VAL A 290 10.34 13.26 -13.62
CA VAL A 290 8.88 13.44 -13.50
C VAL A 290 8.14 12.22 -14.06
N GLY A 291 8.58 11.68 -15.20
CA GLY A 291 8.03 10.46 -15.77
C GLY A 291 8.17 9.25 -14.84
N ALA A 292 9.34 9.07 -14.21
CA ALA A 292 9.56 7.99 -13.25
C ALA A 292 8.67 8.13 -12.00
N VAL A 293 8.50 9.35 -11.47
CA VAL A 293 7.60 9.64 -10.35
C VAL A 293 6.15 9.34 -10.73
N LEU A 294 5.71 9.72 -11.93
CA LEU A 294 4.36 9.41 -12.42
C LEU A 294 4.13 7.90 -12.49
N VAL A 295 5.00 7.17 -13.18
CA VAL A 295 4.85 5.72 -13.36
C VAL A 295 4.89 4.99 -12.01
N GLY A 296 5.78 5.39 -11.10
CA GLY A 296 5.90 4.80 -9.76
C GLY A 296 4.66 5.01 -8.89
N ASN A 297 4.11 6.23 -8.86
CA ASN A 297 2.90 6.53 -8.08
C ASN A 297 1.65 5.93 -8.72
N ALA A 298 1.54 5.92 -10.05
CA ALA A 298 0.43 5.27 -10.76
C ALA A 298 0.44 3.75 -10.54
N ALA A 299 1.61 3.10 -10.60
CA ALA A 299 1.77 1.69 -10.28
C ALA A 299 1.41 1.40 -8.81
N SER A 300 1.81 2.27 -7.89
CA SER A 300 1.43 2.13 -6.47
C SER A 300 -0.07 2.24 -6.25
N LEU A 301 -0.72 3.22 -6.88
CA LEU A 301 -2.17 3.39 -6.84
C LEU A 301 -2.90 2.17 -7.41
N TYR A 302 -2.41 1.63 -8.53
CA TYR A 302 -2.92 0.38 -9.08
C TYR A 302 -2.76 -0.79 -8.10
N VAL A 303 -1.61 -0.94 -7.44
CA VAL A 303 -1.38 -2.01 -6.45
C VAL A 303 -2.33 -1.88 -5.27
N TYR A 304 -2.53 -0.67 -4.73
CA TYR A 304 -3.45 -0.45 -3.61
C TYR A 304 -4.88 -0.86 -3.97
N CYS A 305 -5.33 -0.54 -5.18
CA CYS A 305 -6.71 -0.79 -5.61
C CYS A 305 -6.96 -2.19 -6.19
N ASP A 306 -6.08 -2.72 -7.04
CA ASP A 306 -6.27 -4.01 -7.72
C ASP A 306 -6.04 -5.20 -6.77
N CYS A 307 -5.09 -5.07 -5.83
CA CYS A 307 -4.76 -6.18 -4.93
C CYS A 307 -5.90 -6.53 -3.98
N GLY A 308 -6.77 -5.58 -3.63
CA GLY A 308 -7.96 -5.81 -2.80
C GLY A 308 -9.12 -6.44 -3.57
N HIS A 309 -9.36 -6.03 -4.81
CA HIS A 309 -10.57 -6.39 -5.55
C HIS A 309 -10.44 -7.68 -6.37
N SER A 310 -9.37 -7.83 -7.16
CA SER A 310 -9.21 -8.99 -8.06
C SER A 310 -9.05 -10.31 -7.31
N ARG A 311 -8.65 -10.25 -6.04
CA ARG A 311 -8.39 -11.43 -5.19
C ARG A 311 -9.50 -11.75 -4.19
N SER A 312 -10.30 -10.78 -3.76
CA SER A 312 -11.44 -11.02 -2.86
C SER A 312 -12.66 -11.56 -3.62
N GLY A 313 -13.07 -10.91 -4.71
CA GLY A 313 -14.25 -11.32 -5.49
C GLY A 313 -14.11 -12.72 -6.09
N ASN A 314 -13.01 -12.96 -6.79
CA ASN A 314 -12.73 -14.27 -7.40
C ASN A 314 -12.55 -15.39 -6.36
N CYS A 315 -12.21 -15.06 -5.11
CA CYS A 315 -12.11 -16.06 -4.04
C CYS A 315 -13.50 -16.51 -3.55
N VAL A 316 -14.43 -15.58 -3.37
CA VAL A 316 -15.79 -15.89 -2.90
C VAL A 316 -16.52 -16.75 -3.92
N ASP A 317 -16.56 -16.32 -5.17
CA ASP A 317 -17.33 -17.00 -6.23
C ASP A 317 -16.85 -18.45 -6.42
N ASN A 318 -15.53 -18.66 -6.39
CA ASN A 318 -14.94 -19.99 -6.53
C ASN A 318 -15.19 -20.89 -5.31
N VAL A 319 -15.21 -20.34 -4.09
CA VAL A 319 -15.51 -21.11 -2.88
C VAL A 319 -17.00 -21.44 -2.82
N VAL A 320 -17.89 -20.51 -3.18
CA VAL A 320 -19.33 -20.77 -3.32
C VAL A 320 -19.57 -21.88 -4.35
N PHE A 321 -18.94 -21.78 -5.52
CA PHE A 321 -19.03 -22.82 -6.55
C PHE A 321 -18.56 -24.19 -6.01
N LEU A 322 -17.50 -24.23 -5.20
CA LEU A 322 -17.02 -25.47 -4.60
C LEU A 322 -18.00 -26.07 -3.60
N ILE A 323 -18.58 -25.23 -2.74
CA ILE A 323 -19.57 -25.65 -1.75
C ILE A 323 -20.81 -26.20 -2.44
N LEU A 324 -21.25 -25.56 -3.54
CA LEU A 324 -22.36 -26.05 -4.36
C LEU A 324 -22.03 -27.38 -5.05
N LYS A 325 -20.80 -27.55 -5.56
CA LYS A 325 -20.34 -28.83 -6.11
C LYS A 325 -20.32 -29.93 -5.05
N MET A 326 -19.86 -29.60 -3.84
CA MET A 326 -19.87 -30.50 -2.70
C MET A 326 -21.29 -30.92 -2.30
N LYS A 327 -22.22 -29.96 -2.28
CA LYS A 327 -23.65 -30.21 -2.05
C LYS A 327 -24.26 -31.18 -3.07
N SER A 328 -23.79 -31.15 -4.32
CA SER A 328 -24.28 -32.05 -5.39
C SER A 328 -23.67 -33.46 -5.33
N SER A 329 -22.43 -33.58 -4.83
CA SER A 329 -21.61 -34.81 -4.91
C SER A 329 -21.77 -35.78 -3.74
N MET A 330 -22.35 -35.36 -2.61
CA MET A 330 -22.25 -36.10 -1.36
C MET A 330 -23.52 -36.92 -1.08
N THR A 331 -23.35 -38.16 -0.60
CA THR A 331 -24.46 -39.00 -0.12
C THR A 331 -25.03 -38.39 1.16
N TRP A 332 -26.35 -38.16 1.14
CA TRP A 332 -27.02 -37.28 2.09
C TRP A 332 -27.20 -37.94 3.47
N GLN A 333 -26.38 -37.51 4.43
CA GLN A 333 -26.70 -37.64 5.85
C GLN A 333 -27.17 -36.27 6.39
N LYS A 334 -28.17 -36.27 7.29
CA LYS A 334 -28.79 -35.05 7.84
C LYS A 334 -27.75 -34.09 8.47
N SER A 335 -26.68 -34.63 9.07
CA SER A 335 -25.57 -33.86 9.64
C SER A 335 -24.75 -33.10 8.58
N ASN A 336 -24.40 -33.74 7.46
CA ASN A 336 -23.64 -33.12 6.37
C ASN A 336 -24.42 -31.97 5.71
N TYR A 337 -25.74 -32.12 5.57
CA TYR A 337 -26.60 -31.09 4.99
C TYR A 337 -26.62 -29.79 5.81
N ILE A 338 -26.73 -29.94 7.14
CA ILE A 338 -26.76 -28.81 8.07
C ILE A 338 -25.42 -28.07 7.99
N GLN A 339 -24.29 -28.79 8.04
CA GLN A 339 -22.96 -28.16 8.00
C GLN A 339 -22.67 -27.45 6.68
N ILE A 340 -23.06 -28.03 5.53
CA ILE A 340 -22.90 -27.37 4.21
C ILE A 340 -23.76 -26.10 4.14
N THR A 341 -24.98 -26.14 4.66
CA THR A 341 -25.87 -24.97 4.69
C THR A 341 -25.31 -23.87 5.59
N LEU A 342 -24.81 -24.22 6.77
CA LEU A 342 -24.15 -23.27 7.66
C LEU A 342 -22.86 -22.70 7.05
N PHE A 343 -22.12 -23.51 6.28
CA PHE A 343 -20.93 -23.04 5.59
C PHE A 343 -21.28 -22.06 4.45
N LEU A 344 -22.29 -22.37 3.63
CA LEU A 344 -22.78 -21.45 2.60
C LEU A 344 -23.26 -20.12 3.20
N ASN A 345 -23.96 -20.19 4.34
CA ASN A 345 -24.39 -19.00 5.07
C ASN A 345 -23.19 -18.18 5.58
N ALA A 346 -22.16 -18.84 6.14
CA ALA A 346 -20.95 -18.18 6.60
C ALA A 346 -20.18 -17.48 5.46
N VAL A 347 -20.13 -18.08 4.26
CA VAL A 347 -19.49 -17.45 3.08
C VAL A 347 -20.24 -16.21 2.64
N ASN A 348 -21.58 -16.26 2.62
CA ASN A 348 -22.40 -15.11 2.25
C ASN A 348 -22.38 -14.00 3.31
N GLN A 349 -22.34 -14.36 4.60
CA GLN A 349 -22.37 -13.40 5.71
C GLN A 349 -21.01 -12.76 5.97
N TYR A 350 -19.91 -13.45 5.66
CA TYR A 350 -18.53 -12.99 5.88
C TYR A 350 -17.71 -13.03 4.59
N PRO A 351 -17.99 -12.16 3.61
CA PRO A 351 -17.13 -12.02 2.46
C PRO A 351 -15.79 -11.38 2.89
N PRO A 352 -14.63 -11.85 2.40
CA PRO A 352 -13.30 -11.29 2.66
C PRO A 352 -13.14 -9.95 1.92
N LYS A 353 -13.89 -8.93 2.33
CA LYS A 353 -13.79 -7.56 1.83
C LYS A 353 -12.94 -6.73 2.76
N VAL A 354 -11.97 -6.01 2.20
CA VAL A 354 -11.15 -5.06 2.95
C VAL A 354 -11.91 -3.73 3.05
N ASN A 355 -12.31 -3.38 4.26
CA ASN A 355 -12.89 -2.07 4.56
C ASN A 355 -11.86 -1.26 5.36
N VAL A 356 -11.67 0.01 5.02
CA VAL A 356 -10.76 0.89 5.76
C VAL A 356 -11.61 1.85 6.59
N LEU A 357 -11.49 1.77 7.93
CA LEU A 357 -12.19 2.63 8.89
C LEU A 357 -13.73 2.60 8.83
N GLY A 358 -14.32 1.68 8.07
CA GLY A 358 -15.75 1.69 7.81
C GLY A 358 -16.21 2.78 6.82
N PHE A 359 -15.30 3.62 6.30
CA PHE A 359 -15.64 4.73 5.41
C PHE A 359 -15.67 4.35 3.93
N TYR A 360 -14.78 3.44 3.50
CA TYR A 360 -14.77 2.99 2.11
C TYR A 360 -14.21 1.56 1.96
N GLU A 361 -14.90 0.76 1.13
CA GLU A 361 -14.40 -0.53 0.68
C GLU A 361 -13.32 -0.30 -0.39
N ILE A 362 -12.14 -0.93 -0.24
CA ILE A 362 -11.13 -0.92 -1.30
C ILE A 362 -11.64 -1.79 -2.45
N ASN A 363 -12.25 -1.18 -3.47
CA ASN A 363 -12.74 -1.87 -4.66
C ASN A 363 -12.30 -1.16 -5.97
N ARG A 364 -12.55 -1.80 -7.13
CA ARG A 364 -12.30 -1.20 -8.46
C ARG A 364 -13.15 0.04 -8.75
N GLY A 365 -14.32 0.17 -8.14
CA GLY A 365 -15.15 1.38 -8.18
C GLY A 365 -14.49 2.56 -7.46
N LEU A 366 -13.80 2.36 -6.34
CA LEU A 366 -13.00 3.39 -5.67
C LEU A 366 -11.86 3.84 -6.58
N PHE A 367 -11.21 2.92 -7.29
CA PHE A 367 -10.21 3.27 -8.30
C PHE A 367 -10.81 4.09 -9.45
N GLY A 368 -11.96 3.67 -9.98
CA GLY A 368 -12.67 4.42 -11.02
C GLY A 368 -13.09 5.82 -10.56
N SER A 369 -13.57 5.94 -9.31
CA SER A 369 -13.93 7.22 -8.69
C SER A 369 -12.72 8.12 -8.48
N ILE A 370 -11.62 7.59 -7.94
CA ILE A 370 -10.36 8.33 -7.80
C ILE A 370 -9.88 8.76 -9.19
N LEU A 371 -9.81 7.87 -10.17
CA LEU A 371 -9.36 8.20 -11.52
C LEU A 371 -10.22 9.29 -12.17
N SER A 372 -11.53 9.21 -12.03
CA SER A 372 -12.46 10.25 -12.49
C SER A 372 -12.16 11.59 -11.81
N LEU A 373 -11.95 11.59 -10.50
CA LEU A 373 -11.60 12.78 -9.72
C LEU A 373 -10.24 13.36 -10.17
N LEU A 374 -9.23 12.52 -10.42
CA LEU A 374 -7.92 12.96 -10.94
C LEU A 374 -8.06 13.66 -12.28
N VAL A 375 -8.86 13.10 -13.20
CA VAL A 375 -9.12 13.70 -14.52
C VAL A 375 -9.88 15.02 -14.38
N THR A 376 -10.92 15.09 -13.54
CA THR A 376 -11.67 16.32 -13.30
C THR A 376 -10.77 17.43 -12.75
N TYR A 377 -9.96 17.15 -11.72
CA TYR A 377 -9.03 18.15 -11.17
C TYR A 377 -7.94 18.54 -12.18
N LEU A 378 -7.45 17.60 -12.98
CA LEU A 378 -6.48 17.92 -14.04
C LEU A 378 -7.08 18.90 -15.06
N ILE A 379 -8.30 18.65 -15.53
CA ILE A 379 -8.99 19.55 -16.47
C ILE A 379 -9.13 20.95 -15.87
N VAL A 380 -9.56 21.04 -14.61
CA VAL A 380 -9.68 22.33 -13.91
C VAL A 380 -8.34 23.04 -13.80
N LEU A 381 -7.26 22.35 -13.44
CA LEU A 381 -5.92 22.94 -13.34
C LEU A 381 -5.41 23.46 -14.70
N VAL A 382 -5.67 22.72 -15.78
CA VAL A 382 -5.30 23.14 -17.15
C VAL A 382 -6.11 24.36 -17.58
N GLN A 383 -7.42 24.37 -17.31
CA GLN A 383 -8.30 25.51 -17.61
C GLN A 383 -7.85 26.76 -16.84
N LEU A 384 -7.61 26.65 -15.53
CA LEU A 384 -7.10 27.76 -14.72
C LEU A 384 -5.79 28.30 -15.27
N ASN A 385 -4.85 27.42 -15.64
CA ASN A 385 -3.60 27.84 -16.24
C ASN A 385 -3.80 28.65 -17.54
N SER A 386 -4.72 28.21 -18.41
CA SER A 386 -5.04 28.92 -19.65
C SER A 386 -5.69 30.29 -19.41
N SER A 387 -6.47 30.44 -18.34
CA SER A 387 -7.09 31.73 -17.97
C SER A 387 -6.10 32.73 -17.37
N PHE A 388 -5.03 32.25 -16.73
CA PHE A 388 -3.96 33.08 -16.17
C PHE A 388 -2.75 33.25 -17.10
N ALA A 389 -2.76 32.65 -18.29
CA ALA A 389 -1.74 32.88 -19.29
C ALA A 389 -1.91 34.31 -19.86
N PRO A 390 -0.85 35.13 -19.93
CA PRO A 390 -0.95 36.45 -20.53
C PRO A 390 -1.39 36.33 -22.00
N ALA A 391 -2.37 37.15 -22.40
CA ALA A 391 -2.83 37.20 -23.78
C ALA A 391 -1.64 37.43 -24.72
N PRO A 392 -1.56 36.74 -25.87
CA PRO A 392 -0.50 37.02 -26.83
C PRO A 392 -0.59 38.50 -27.21
N SER A 393 0.49 39.24 -26.98
CA SER A 393 0.58 40.65 -27.32
C SER A 393 0.32 40.81 -28.82
N SER A 394 -0.86 41.30 -29.18
CA SER A 394 -1.23 41.69 -30.54
C SER A 394 -0.55 43.00 -30.93
N ASN A 395 0.78 43.07 -30.86
CA ASN A 395 1.57 44.21 -31.32
C ASN A 395 2.53 43.72 -32.40
N GLY A 396 2.07 43.74 -33.65
CA GLY A 396 2.91 43.38 -34.80
C GLY A 396 2.24 43.49 -36.17
N PHE A 397 0.99 43.94 -36.26
CA PHE A 397 0.35 44.22 -37.54
C PHE A 397 -0.48 45.50 -37.40
N ASN A 398 0.15 46.65 -37.64
CA ASN A 398 -0.44 47.77 -38.38
C ASN A 398 0.53 48.95 -38.50
N ASN A 399 0.72 49.35 -39.77
CA ASN A 399 1.04 50.69 -40.29
C ASN A 399 2.52 51.10 -40.36
N ASN A 400 3.06 51.11 -41.59
CA ASN A 400 3.11 52.35 -42.37
C ASN A 400 3.47 52.08 -43.86
N ASN A 401 2.45 52.10 -44.71
CA ASN A 401 2.57 52.68 -46.04
C ASN A 401 2.48 54.20 -45.86
N THR A 402 3.51 54.97 -46.25
CA THR A 402 3.38 56.32 -46.83
C THR A 402 4.77 56.87 -47.22
N LEU A 403 4.90 57.16 -48.53
CA LEU A 403 5.76 58.13 -49.22
C LEU A 403 7.10 58.54 -48.59
N THR A 404 8.21 58.21 -49.27
CA THR A 404 8.98 59.12 -50.14
C THR A 404 9.85 58.33 -51.08
#